data_AF-A0A2W7Q8S0-F1
#
_entry.id   AF-A0A2W7Q8S0-F1
#
_cell.length_a   1.000
_cell.length_b   1.000
_cell.length_c   1.000
_cell.angle_alpha   90.00
_cell.angle_beta   90.00
_cell.angle_gamma   90.00
#
_symmetry.space_group_name_H-M   'P 1'
#
loop_
_entity.id
_entity.type
_entity.pdbx_description
1 polymer ?
#
loop_
_entity_poly.entity_id
_entity_poly.type
_entity_poly.pdbx_seq_one_letter_code
_entity_poly.pdbx_strand_id
1 'polypeptide(L)'
;MLTEQIPEFAVQSELGADIFRRVETPSERRHHYECIATVIRDDDLPRVVAYHDDARKNPERMIAAEARMRQTAALGQGFILADPRSYPVPDTPRMRLEFLLYLDFFRHWQIKTLEIARIKTLIQSGGTLTPPEISRVFRLLLDFNQTTQAQFFISAFMPHLLRMSQEKKDDRWQNAAYALRMIGDLLLRSGQAKPSLNAYEASIALGDNAFRRGLAIRAAFAADDRDATLRHLEQYERQWQLPAALATIKTVISSSDSGEAL
;
A
#
# COMPACT_ATOMS: atom_id res chain seq x y z
N MET A 1 -10.01 15.84 27.89
CA MET A 1 -8.57 15.54 28.04
C MET A 1 -8.10 15.01 26.71
N LEU A 2 -6.99 15.55 26.21
CA LEU A 2 -6.50 15.52 24.83
C LEU A 2 -6.64 14.15 24.15
N THR A 3 -7.68 13.98 23.33
CA THR A 3 -7.67 13.06 22.19
C THR A 3 -6.73 13.65 21.13
N GLU A 4 -5.45 13.79 21.47
CA GLU A 4 -4.41 13.95 20.46
C GLU A 4 -4.35 12.63 19.70
N GLN A 5 -5.15 12.57 18.63
CA GLN A 5 -5.16 11.50 17.66
C GLN A 5 -3.69 11.19 17.30
N ILE A 6 -3.27 9.93 17.46
CA ILE A 6 -1.90 9.53 17.19
C ILE A 6 -1.56 9.95 15.75
N PRO A 7 -0.58 10.85 15.55
CA PRO A 7 -0.29 11.41 14.23
C PRO A 7 0.29 10.33 13.30
N GLU A 8 0.20 10.57 12.00
CA GLU A 8 0.99 9.84 11.02
C GLU A 8 2.49 9.99 11.33
N PHE A 9 3.24 8.92 11.12
CA PHE A 9 4.69 8.89 11.29
C PHE A 9 5.36 8.26 10.08
N ALA A 10 6.61 8.65 9.83
CA ALA A 10 7.35 8.22 8.65
C ALA A 10 8.45 7.22 9.01
N VAL A 11 8.74 6.28 8.12
CA VAL A 11 9.89 5.38 8.22
C VAL A 11 10.61 5.37 6.87
N GLN A 12 11.94 5.48 6.91
CA GLN A 12 12.74 5.43 5.70
C GLN A 12 12.57 4.06 4.99
N SER A 13 12.33 4.11 3.68
CA SER A 13 12.20 2.97 2.79
C SER A 13 13.14 3.11 1.59
N GLU A 14 13.12 2.12 0.70
CA GLU A 14 13.95 2.07 -0.52
C GLU A 14 13.60 3.19 -1.52
N LEU A 15 12.33 3.63 -1.55
CA LEU A 15 11.82 4.60 -2.53
C LEU A 15 11.69 6.02 -1.95
N GLY A 16 11.78 6.18 -0.63
CA GLY A 16 11.51 7.44 0.05
C GLY A 16 11.22 7.23 1.53
N ALA A 17 10.29 8.00 2.09
CA ALA A 17 9.80 7.79 3.44
C ALA A 17 8.35 7.30 3.41
N ASP A 18 8.13 6.07 3.88
CA ASP A 18 6.81 5.47 3.99
C ASP A 18 6.08 6.03 5.19
N ILE A 19 4.84 6.46 5.00
CA ILE A 19 4.00 7.06 6.02
C ILE A 19 3.03 6.03 6.54
N PHE A 20 3.06 5.83 7.86
CA PHE A 20 2.27 4.87 8.57
C PHE A 20 1.22 5.54 9.45
N ARG A 21 0.08 4.87 9.54
CA ARG A 21 -0.98 5.19 10.50
C ARG A 21 -1.18 3.99 11.42
N ARG A 22 -1.37 4.28 12.72
CA ARG A 22 -1.89 3.31 13.68
C ARG A 22 -3.41 3.29 13.59
N VAL A 23 -3.97 2.13 13.29
CA VAL A 23 -5.41 1.92 13.23
C VAL A 23 -5.83 1.15 14.46
N GLU A 24 -6.70 1.76 15.26
CA GLU A 24 -7.33 1.09 16.39
C GLU A 24 -8.58 0.34 15.91
N THR A 25 -8.69 -0.92 16.30
CA THR A 25 -9.90 -1.72 16.09
C THR A 25 -10.61 -1.87 17.45
N PRO A 26 -11.65 -1.07 17.75
CA PRO A 26 -12.25 -1.02 19.10
C PRO A 26 -12.74 -2.39 19.60
N SER A 27 -13.20 -3.25 18.68
CA SER A 27 -13.70 -4.60 19.00
C SER A 27 -12.59 -5.61 19.35
N GLU A 28 -11.35 -5.39 18.93
CA GLU A 28 -10.29 -6.41 19.01
C GLU A 28 -9.25 -6.14 20.10
N ARG A 29 -9.34 -4.98 20.80
CA ARG A 29 -8.30 -4.48 21.75
C ARG A 29 -6.88 -4.57 21.16
N ARG A 30 -6.77 -4.52 19.85
CA ARG A 30 -5.53 -4.62 19.08
C ARG A 30 -5.53 -3.47 18.09
N HIS A 31 -4.34 -2.94 17.85
CA HIS A 31 -4.10 -2.03 16.76
C HIS A 31 -3.29 -2.74 15.68
N HIS A 32 -3.36 -2.20 14.47
CA HIS A 32 -2.46 -2.55 13.40
C HIS A 32 -1.90 -1.28 12.77
N TYR A 33 -0.91 -1.46 11.91
CA TYR A 33 -0.30 -0.37 11.17
C TYR A 33 -0.56 -0.59 9.69
N GLU A 34 -0.78 0.50 8.97
CA GLU A 34 -0.91 0.47 7.52
C GLU A 34 -0.09 1.61 6.91
N CYS A 35 0.64 1.29 5.84
CA CYS A 35 1.31 2.28 5.02
C CYS A 35 0.28 2.95 4.11
N ILE A 36 0.10 4.26 4.33
CA ILE A 36 -0.93 5.07 3.66
C ILE A 36 -0.38 5.92 2.52
N ALA A 37 0.94 6.18 2.50
CA ALA A 37 1.62 6.93 1.45
C ALA A 37 3.14 6.69 1.49
N THR A 38 3.83 7.08 0.42
CA THR A 38 5.28 7.27 0.42
C THR A 38 5.61 8.69 -0.03
N VAL A 39 6.47 9.37 0.72
CA VAL A 39 7.01 10.69 0.36
C VAL A 39 8.35 10.49 -0.32
N ILE A 40 8.43 10.87 -1.60
CA ILE A 40 9.63 10.79 -2.43
C ILE A 40 10.20 12.20 -2.58
N ARG A 41 11.51 12.36 -2.47
CA ARG A 41 12.19 13.65 -2.66
C ARG A 41 13.02 13.60 -3.92
N ASP A 42 12.48 14.19 -4.97
CA ASP A 42 13.16 14.43 -6.24
C ASP A 42 13.43 15.95 -6.31
N ASP A 43 14.68 16.38 -6.50
CA ASP A 43 15.06 17.78 -6.73
C ASP A 43 14.41 18.81 -5.78
N ASP A 44 14.62 18.62 -4.47
CA ASP A 44 14.16 19.42 -3.32
C ASP A 44 12.65 19.50 -3.05
N LEU A 45 11.77 19.18 -4.00
CA LEU A 45 10.32 19.20 -3.80
C LEU A 45 9.77 17.82 -3.40
N PRO A 46 9.18 17.68 -2.20
CA PRO A 46 8.62 16.40 -1.79
C PRO A 46 7.34 16.07 -2.57
N ARG A 47 7.33 14.88 -3.18
CA ARG A 47 6.18 14.31 -3.90
C ARG A 47 5.52 13.23 -3.04
N VAL A 48 4.21 13.30 -2.88
CA VAL A 48 3.44 12.31 -2.12
C VAL A 48 2.79 11.30 -3.07
N VAL A 49 3.16 10.03 -2.92
CA VAL A 49 2.48 8.90 -3.54
C VAL A 49 1.47 8.34 -2.54
N ALA A 50 0.21 8.78 -2.65
CA ALA A 50 -0.85 8.42 -1.70
C ALA A 50 -1.56 7.10 -2.08
N TYR A 51 -1.54 6.14 -1.15
CA TYR A 51 -2.20 4.84 -1.28
C TYR A 51 -3.62 4.85 -0.70
N HIS A 52 -3.87 5.71 0.29
CA HIS A 52 -5.19 5.91 0.90
C HIS A 52 -5.79 7.27 0.52
N ASP A 53 -7.12 7.36 0.54
CA ASP A 53 -7.84 8.59 0.21
C ASP A 53 -7.53 9.72 1.21
N ASP A 54 -7.38 9.40 2.49
CA ASP A 54 -7.03 10.38 3.52
C ASP A 54 -5.68 11.04 3.24
N ALA A 55 -4.66 10.24 2.85
CA ALA A 55 -3.35 10.75 2.46
C ALA A 55 -3.41 11.59 1.18
N ARG A 56 -4.29 11.23 0.23
CA ARG A 56 -4.49 11.98 -1.01
C ARG A 56 -5.15 13.34 -0.78
N LYS A 57 -6.06 13.41 0.18
CA LYS A 57 -6.75 14.66 0.56
C LYS A 57 -5.88 15.59 1.40
N ASN A 58 -4.88 15.04 2.10
CA ASN A 58 -4.04 15.79 3.03
C ASN A 58 -2.53 15.52 2.79
N PRO A 59 -2.00 15.79 1.59
CA PRO A 59 -0.58 15.51 1.26
C PRO A 59 0.40 16.28 2.16
N GLU A 60 0.05 17.48 2.60
CA GLU A 60 0.85 18.30 3.51
C GLU A 60 1.10 17.62 4.86
N ARG A 61 0.15 16.81 5.37
CA ARG A 61 0.34 16.02 6.59
C ARG A 61 1.38 14.92 6.40
N MET A 62 1.42 14.30 5.22
CA MET A 62 2.40 13.27 4.87
C MET A 62 3.81 13.87 4.81
N ILE A 63 3.95 15.01 4.14
CA ILE A 63 5.21 15.77 4.08
C ILE A 63 5.65 16.21 5.48
N ALA A 64 4.72 16.68 6.31
CA ALA A 64 5.03 17.06 7.69
C ALA A 64 5.48 15.85 8.53
N ALA A 65 4.91 14.66 8.34
CA ALA A 65 5.35 13.44 9.03
C ALA A 65 6.78 13.04 8.64
N GLU A 66 7.11 13.12 7.36
CA GLU A 66 8.46 12.88 6.83
C GLU A 66 9.48 13.92 7.33
N ALA A 67 9.09 15.20 7.36
CA ALA A 67 9.92 16.26 7.92
C ALA A 67 10.19 16.06 9.42
N ARG A 68 9.16 15.69 10.21
CA ARG A 68 9.31 15.38 11.63
C ARG A 68 10.29 14.22 11.86
N MET A 69 10.13 13.11 11.13
CA MET A 69 11.04 11.96 11.25
C MET A 69 12.52 12.38 11.12
N ARG A 70 12.85 13.24 10.14
CA ARG A 70 14.22 13.72 9.94
C ARG A 70 14.72 14.71 10.98
N GLN A 71 13.81 15.49 11.56
CA GLN A 71 14.15 16.47 12.60
C GLN A 71 14.26 15.83 13.99
N THR A 72 13.68 14.64 14.20
CA THR A 72 13.75 13.94 15.48
C THR A 72 15.09 13.22 15.65
N ALA A 73 16.06 13.92 16.23
CA ALA A 73 17.42 13.42 16.46
C ALA A 73 17.46 12.05 17.16
N ALA A 74 16.56 11.81 18.12
CA ALA A 74 16.47 10.54 18.85
C ALA A 74 16.19 9.32 17.96
N LEU A 75 15.55 9.50 16.80
CA LEU A 75 15.29 8.40 15.85
C LEU A 75 16.54 8.04 15.02
N GLY A 76 17.45 9.01 14.84
CA GLY A 76 18.73 8.79 14.13
C GLY A 76 19.88 8.38 15.05
N GLN A 77 19.68 8.40 16.38
CA GLN A 77 20.70 8.07 17.35
C GLN A 77 21.01 6.56 17.34
N GLY A 78 22.26 6.20 17.07
CA GLY A 78 22.75 4.83 17.28
C GLY A 78 22.75 4.46 18.77
N PHE A 79 22.34 3.24 19.09
CA PHE A 79 22.36 2.72 20.46
C PHE A 79 22.77 1.24 20.47
N ILE A 80 23.15 0.76 21.66
CA ILE A 80 23.54 -0.62 21.94
C ILE A 80 22.48 -1.23 22.84
N LEU A 81 21.85 -2.32 22.38
CA LEU A 81 20.78 -3.01 23.13
C LEU A 81 21.22 -3.43 24.55
N ALA A 82 22.50 -3.76 24.73
CA ALA A 82 23.06 -4.17 26.02
C ALA A 82 23.58 -3.01 26.89
N ASP A 83 23.52 -1.75 26.43
CA ASP A 83 23.90 -0.58 27.23
C ASP A 83 22.75 0.43 27.32
N PRO A 84 21.96 0.40 28.42
CA PRO A 84 20.85 1.34 28.64
C PRO A 84 21.24 2.81 28.56
N ARG A 85 22.51 3.16 28.81
CA ARG A 85 22.98 4.55 28.77
C ARG A 85 23.08 5.08 27.34
N SER A 86 23.17 4.19 26.36
CA SER A 86 23.20 4.54 24.94
C SER A 86 21.82 4.77 24.34
N TYR A 87 20.74 4.45 25.08
CA TYR A 87 19.38 4.55 24.57
C TYR A 87 19.03 6.01 24.26
N PRO A 88 18.27 6.27 23.17
CA PRO A 88 17.83 7.61 22.86
C PRO A 88 17.00 8.19 24.00
N VAL A 89 17.31 9.44 24.39
CA VAL A 89 16.58 10.18 25.43
C VAL A 89 15.91 11.38 24.77
N PRO A 90 14.60 11.30 24.45
CA PRO A 90 13.91 12.41 23.81
C PRO A 90 13.71 13.59 24.77
N ASP A 91 14.02 14.79 24.29
CA ASP A 91 14.07 16.02 25.11
C ASP A 91 12.69 16.56 25.50
N THR A 92 11.65 16.22 24.73
CA THR A 92 10.28 16.73 24.95
C THR A 92 9.29 15.60 25.22
N PRO A 93 8.21 15.84 26.01
CA PRO A 93 7.16 14.84 26.23
C PRO A 93 6.56 14.29 24.94
N ARG A 94 6.36 15.15 23.93
CA ARG A 94 5.87 14.75 22.61
C ARG A 94 6.83 13.78 21.92
N MET A 95 8.13 14.10 21.87
CA MET A 95 9.12 13.21 21.26
C MET A 95 9.25 11.88 22.00
N ARG A 96 8.99 11.84 23.32
CA ARG A 96 8.92 10.57 24.07
C ARG A 96 7.75 9.71 23.61
N LEU A 97 6.57 10.30 23.41
CA LEU A 97 5.41 9.57 22.88
C LEU A 97 5.65 9.08 21.44
N GLU A 98 6.23 9.92 20.59
CA GLU A 98 6.62 9.53 19.23
C GLU A 98 7.64 8.40 19.27
N PHE A 99 8.69 8.49 20.09
CA PHE A 99 9.68 7.41 20.24
C PHE A 99 9.04 6.08 20.68
N LEU A 100 8.10 6.11 21.63
CA LEU A 100 7.35 4.91 22.04
C LEU A 100 6.49 4.34 20.90
N LEU A 101 5.89 5.19 20.08
CA LEU A 101 5.16 4.76 18.87
C LEU A 101 6.09 4.04 17.89
N TYR A 102 7.27 4.60 17.63
CA TYR A 102 8.27 3.96 16.76
C TYR A 102 8.73 2.60 17.32
N LEU A 103 8.99 2.51 18.62
CA LEU A 103 9.37 1.25 19.26
C LEU A 103 8.28 0.18 19.13
N ASP A 104 7.02 0.55 19.39
CA ASP A 104 5.89 -0.37 19.22
C ASP A 104 5.72 -0.79 17.76
N PHE A 105 5.83 0.15 16.83
CA PHE A 105 5.79 -0.11 15.39
C PHE A 105 6.88 -1.08 14.95
N PHE A 106 8.14 -0.85 15.32
CA PHE A 106 9.25 -1.72 14.93
C PHE A 106 9.15 -3.11 15.56
N ARG A 107 8.59 -3.22 16.77
CA ARG A 107 8.24 -4.52 17.34
C ARG A 107 7.22 -5.26 16.45
N HIS A 108 6.17 -4.58 16.00
CA HIS A 108 5.19 -5.18 15.10
C HIS A 108 5.82 -5.57 13.76
N TRP A 109 6.64 -4.68 13.17
CA TRP A 109 7.37 -4.93 11.93
C TRP A 109 8.25 -6.18 12.04
N GLN A 110 9.03 -6.33 13.12
CA GLN A 110 9.89 -7.50 13.34
C GLN A 110 9.09 -8.79 13.40
N ILE A 111 7.98 -8.82 14.14
CA ILE A 111 7.08 -9.98 14.21
C ILE A 111 6.56 -10.33 12.81
N LYS A 112 6.16 -9.32 12.01
CA LYS A 112 5.67 -9.54 10.65
C LYS A 112 6.76 -10.00 9.69
N THR A 113 7.98 -9.50 9.84
CA THR A 113 9.13 -9.94 9.05
C THR A 113 9.44 -11.41 9.31
N LEU A 114 9.39 -11.85 10.58
CA LEU A 114 9.53 -13.27 10.93
C LEU A 114 8.39 -14.12 10.36
N GLU A 115 7.15 -13.62 10.40
CA GLU A 115 5.99 -14.30 9.81
C GLU A 115 6.15 -14.48 8.28
N ILE A 116 6.55 -13.42 7.57
CA ILE A 116 6.84 -13.44 6.13
C ILE A 116 7.98 -14.41 5.81
N ALA A 117 9.09 -14.35 6.56
CA ALA A 117 10.24 -15.24 6.37
C ALA A 117 9.85 -16.71 6.56
N ARG A 118 9.08 -17.03 7.61
CA ARG A 118 8.58 -18.39 7.87
C ARG A 118 7.73 -18.91 6.70
N ILE A 119 6.84 -18.09 6.17
CA ILE A 119 5.96 -18.48 5.06
C ILE A 119 6.75 -18.61 3.76
N LYS A 120 7.74 -17.74 3.53
CA LYS A 120 8.67 -17.86 2.41
C LYS A 120 9.41 -19.21 2.46
N THR A 121 9.97 -19.58 3.62
CA THR A 121 10.63 -20.88 3.81
C THR A 121 9.68 -22.05 3.55
N LEU A 122 8.44 -21.98 4.04
CA LEU A 122 7.42 -23.01 3.81
C LEU A 122 7.18 -23.24 2.31
N ILE A 123 7.02 -22.16 1.53
CA ILE A 123 6.81 -22.25 0.07
C ILE A 123 8.05 -22.81 -0.62
N GLN A 124 9.25 -22.35 -0.24
CA GLN A 124 10.51 -22.83 -0.81
C GLN A 124 10.75 -24.32 -0.53
N SER A 125 10.24 -24.85 0.59
CA SER A 125 10.27 -26.28 0.90
C SER A 125 9.13 -27.09 0.26
N GLY A 126 8.37 -26.51 -0.68
CA GLY A 126 7.26 -27.19 -1.38
C GLY A 126 5.93 -27.21 -0.60
N GLY A 127 5.82 -26.45 0.48
CA GLY A 127 4.57 -26.26 1.20
C GLY A 127 3.56 -25.45 0.39
N THR A 128 2.28 -25.64 0.68
CA THR A 128 1.18 -24.92 0.03
C THR A 128 0.46 -24.01 1.04
N LEU A 129 -0.22 -22.98 0.53
CA LEU A 129 -1.06 -22.09 1.32
C LEU A 129 -2.49 -22.18 0.84
N THR A 130 -3.44 -22.07 1.76
CA THR A 130 -4.85 -21.89 1.45
C THR A 130 -5.13 -20.45 0.97
N PRO A 131 -6.23 -20.20 0.22
CA PRO A 131 -6.55 -18.85 -0.26
C PRO A 131 -6.64 -17.76 0.84
N PRO A 132 -7.19 -18.03 2.05
CA PRO A 132 -7.14 -17.07 3.16
C PRO A 132 -5.71 -16.77 3.63
N GLU A 133 -4.82 -17.76 3.64
CA GLU A 133 -3.41 -17.56 4.04
C GLU A 133 -2.64 -16.74 2.99
N ILE A 134 -2.90 -16.99 1.70
CA ILE A 134 -2.36 -16.18 0.61
C ILE A 134 -2.78 -14.72 0.78
N SER A 135 -4.07 -14.48 1.01
CA SER A 135 -4.61 -13.14 1.27
C SER A 135 -3.94 -12.48 2.48
N ARG A 136 -3.79 -13.22 3.58
CA ARG A 136 -3.16 -12.71 4.79
C ARG A 136 -1.70 -12.29 4.54
N VAL A 137 -0.92 -13.07 3.81
CA VAL A 137 0.46 -12.71 3.44
C VAL A 137 0.51 -11.42 2.64
N PHE A 138 -0.34 -11.28 1.61
CA PHE A 138 -0.37 -10.05 0.83
C PHE A 138 -0.85 -8.84 1.62
N ARG A 139 -1.76 -9.02 2.59
CA ARG A 139 -2.14 -7.95 3.52
C ARG A 139 -0.95 -7.49 4.35
N LEU A 140 -0.16 -8.42 4.91
CA LEU A 140 1.04 -8.08 5.67
C LEU A 140 2.07 -7.32 4.82
N LEU A 141 2.30 -7.78 3.60
CA LEU A 141 3.22 -7.11 2.67
C LEU A 141 2.74 -5.70 2.32
N LEU A 142 1.43 -5.52 2.11
CA LEU A 142 0.82 -4.23 1.77
C LEU A 142 0.86 -3.25 2.95
N ASP A 143 0.50 -3.72 4.14
CA ASP A 143 0.45 -2.92 5.38
C ASP A 143 1.82 -2.36 5.74
N PHE A 144 2.89 -3.11 5.46
CA PHE A 144 4.29 -2.70 5.72
C PHE A 144 5.05 -2.27 4.47
N ASN A 145 4.34 -2.03 3.36
CA ASN A 145 4.89 -1.61 2.07
C ASN A 145 6.11 -2.41 1.57
N GLN A 146 6.11 -3.72 1.81
CA GLN A 146 7.23 -4.63 1.50
C GLN A 146 7.21 -5.04 0.01
N THR A 147 7.21 -4.07 -0.91
CA THR A 147 7.07 -4.28 -2.36
C THR A 147 8.17 -5.19 -2.94
N THR A 148 9.40 -5.06 -2.45
CA THR A 148 10.54 -5.89 -2.84
C THR A 148 10.36 -7.35 -2.41
N GLN A 149 9.96 -7.59 -1.15
CA GLN A 149 9.68 -8.95 -0.69
C GLN A 149 8.45 -9.55 -1.36
N ALA A 150 7.46 -8.72 -1.73
CA ALA A 150 6.24 -9.17 -2.37
C ALA A 150 6.48 -9.87 -3.70
N GLN A 151 7.54 -9.52 -4.45
CA GLN A 151 7.84 -10.11 -5.76
C GLN A 151 7.96 -11.64 -5.71
N PHE A 152 8.52 -12.18 -4.63
CA PHE A 152 8.60 -13.63 -4.43
C PHE A 152 7.21 -14.26 -4.38
N PHE A 153 6.31 -13.71 -3.57
CA PHE A 153 4.96 -14.25 -3.37
C PHE A 153 4.05 -14.01 -4.58
N ILE A 154 4.19 -12.85 -5.24
CA ILE A 154 3.48 -12.55 -6.49
C ILE A 154 3.84 -13.60 -7.54
N SER A 155 5.15 -13.86 -7.73
CA SER A 155 5.61 -14.87 -8.69
C SER A 155 5.09 -16.27 -8.34
N ALA A 156 5.02 -16.61 -7.05
CA ALA A 156 4.51 -17.91 -6.59
C ALA A 156 3.00 -18.09 -6.78
N PHE A 157 2.19 -17.05 -6.55
CA PHE A 157 0.73 -17.20 -6.44
C PHE A 157 -0.09 -16.56 -7.55
N MET A 158 0.40 -15.48 -8.19
CA MET A 158 -0.37 -14.76 -9.19
C MET A 158 -0.81 -15.63 -10.38
N PRO A 159 0.04 -16.51 -10.97
CA PRO A 159 -0.39 -17.36 -12.07
C PRO A 159 -1.55 -18.30 -11.71
N HIS A 160 -1.54 -18.84 -10.49
CA HIS A 160 -2.63 -19.70 -10.01
C HIS A 160 -3.91 -18.90 -9.80
N LEU A 161 -3.82 -17.73 -9.15
CA LEU A 161 -4.98 -16.86 -8.90
C LEU A 161 -5.62 -16.33 -10.20
N LEU A 162 -4.80 -15.98 -11.20
CA LEU A 162 -5.31 -15.58 -12.52
C LEU A 162 -6.07 -16.72 -13.21
N ARG A 163 -5.57 -17.95 -13.11
CA ARG A 163 -6.25 -19.12 -13.67
C ARG A 163 -7.60 -19.35 -12.97
N MET A 164 -7.64 -19.26 -11.64
CA MET A 164 -8.89 -19.35 -10.88
C MET A 164 -9.93 -18.30 -11.34
N SER A 165 -9.48 -17.07 -11.62
CA SER A 165 -10.33 -16.00 -12.14
C SER A 165 -10.97 -16.35 -13.49
N GLN A 166 -10.21 -16.98 -14.39
CA GLN A 166 -10.70 -17.39 -15.71
C GLN A 166 -11.67 -18.58 -15.62
N GLU A 167 -11.39 -19.54 -14.76
CA GLU A 167 -12.19 -20.75 -14.62
C GLU A 167 -13.52 -20.52 -13.90
N LYS A 168 -13.62 -19.46 -13.06
CA LYS A 168 -14.80 -19.14 -12.23
C LYS A 168 -15.28 -20.33 -11.36
N LYS A 169 -14.38 -21.25 -11.05
CA LYS A 169 -14.64 -22.50 -10.30
C LYS A 169 -13.98 -22.43 -8.93
N ASP A 170 -14.62 -21.84 -7.94
CA ASP A 170 -14.36 -22.10 -6.51
C ASP A 170 -15.38 -21.33 -5.65
N ASP A 171 -15.86 -21.92 -4.56
CA ASP A 171 -16.61 -21.21 -3.51
C ASP A 171 -15.73 -20.19 -2.76
N ARG A 172 -14.41 -20.25 -2.95
CA ARG A 172 -13.40 -19.39 -2.31
C ARG A 172 -13.03 -18.15 -3.13
N TRP A 173 -13.78 -17.82 -4.17
CA TRP A 173 -13.51 -16.70 -5.08
C TRP A 173 -13.26 -15.36 -4.36
N GLN A 174 -13.94 -15.11 -3.23
CA GLN A 174 -13.77 -13.87 -2.46
C GLN A 174 -12.33 -13.67 -1.96
N ASN A 175 -11.70 -14.73 -1.45
CA ASN A 175 -10.31 -14.65 -0.98
C ASN A 175 -9.34 -14.48 -2.16
N ALA A 176 -9.59 -15.17 -3.28
CA ALA A 176 -8.78 -15.02 -4.48
C ALA A 176 -8.88 -13.60 -5.08
N ALA A 177 -10.09 -13.05 -5.17
CA ALA A 177 -10.34 -11.67 -5.59
C ALA A 177 -9.62 -10.67 -4.67
N TYR A 178 -9.73 -10.88 -3.36
CA TYR A 178 -9.07 -10.04 -2.36
C TYR A 178 -7.54 -10.09 -2.45
N ALA A 179 -6.95 -11.29 -2.62
CA ALA A 179 -5.52 -11.46 -2.85
C ALA A 179 -5.06 -10.77 -4.13
N LEU A 180 -5.76 -10.97 -5.26
CA LEU A 180 -5.46 -10.32 -6.54
C LEU A 180 -5.50 -8.80 -6.43
N ARG A 181 -6.46 -8.25 -5.68
CA ARG A 181 -6.51 -6.81 -5.44
C ARG A 181 -5.25 -6.31 -4.71
N MET A 182 -4.83 -7.00 -3.65
CA MET A 182 -3.62 -6.61 -2.91
C MET A 182 -2.34 -6.79 -3.73
N ILE A 183 -2.29 -7.80 -4.60
CA ILE A 183 -1.23 -7.96 -5.61
C ILE A 183 -1.23 -6.75 -6.55
N GLY A 184 -2.39 -6.34 -7.06
CA GLY A 184 -2.54 -5.14 -7.87
C GLY A 184 -2.01 -3.89 -7.17
N ASP A 185 -2.36 -3.70 -5.90
CA ASP A 185 -1.88 -2.58 -5.08
C ASP A 185 -0.34 -2.63 -4.97
N LEU A 186 0.24 -3.77 -4.59
CA LEU A 186 1.69 -3.94 -4.45
C LEU A 186 2.46 -3.72 -5.76
N LEU A 187 1.93 -4.23 -6.89
CA LEU A 187 2.51 -4.03 -8.22
C LEU A 187 2.45 -2.58 -8.66
N LEU A 188 1.35 -1.87 -8.38
CA LEU A 188 1.24 -0.45 -8.69
C LEU A 188 2.25 0.36 -7.89
N ARG A 189 2.41 0.04 -6.60
CA ARG A 189 3.41 0.66 -5.72
C ARG A 189 4.84 0.41 -6.17
N SER A 190 5.13 -0.74 -6.79
CA SER A 190 6.45 -1.06 -7.35
C SER A 190 6.63 -0.58 -8.80
N GLY A 191 5.72 0.24 -9.33
CA GLY A 191 5.80 0.78 -10.70
C GLY A 191 5.45 -0.23 -11.82
N GLN A 192 4.94 -1.41 -11.48
CA GLN A 192 4.56 -2.46 -12.44
C GLN A 192 3.09 -2.29 -12.85
N ALA A 193 2.79 -1.20 -13.55
CA ALA A 193 1.41 -0.80 -13.85
C ALA A 193 0.63 -1.82 -14.72
N LYS A 194 1.26 -2.37 -15.76
CA LYS A 194 0.59 -3.36 -16.63
C LYS A 194 0.26 -4.69 -15.92
N PRO A 195 1.20 -5.34 -15.20
CA PRO A 195 0.86 -6.46 -14.33
C PRO A 195 -0.18 -6.12 -13.26
N SER A 196 -0.13 -4.91 -12.70
CA SER A 196 -1.13 -4.42 -11.73
C SER A 196 -2.54 -4.37 -12.32
N LEU A 197 -2.68 -3.82 -13.53
CA LEU A 197 -3.95 -3.79 -14.26
C LEU A 197 -4.53 -5.19 -14.42
N ASN A 198 -3.72 -6.15 -14.88
CA ASN A 198 -4.15 -7.54 -15.04
C ASN A 198 -4.66 -8.15 -13.72
N ALA A 199 -4.01 -7.85 -12.59
CA ALA A 199 -4.43 -8.33 -11.28
C ALA A 199 -5.78 -7.71 -10.86
N TYR A 200 -5.99 -6.42 -11.09
CA TYR A 200 -7.26 -5.76 -10.79
C TYR A 200 -8.40 -6.26 -11.68
N GLU A 201 -8.18 -6.43 -12.98
CA GLU A 201 -9.20 -6.98 -13.89
C GLU A 201 -9.61 -8.40 -13.48
N ALA A 202 -8.65 -9.24 -13.12
CA ALA A 202 -8.92 -10.59 -12.62
C ALA A 202 -9.67 -10.59 -11.29
N SER A 203 -9.35 -9.65 -10.38
CA SER A 203 -10.08 -9.46 -9.13
C SER A 203 -11.53 -9.04 -9.36
N ILE A 204 -11.77 -8.09 -10.28
CA ILE A 204 -13.10 -7.63 -10.68
C ILE A 204 -13.90 -8.78 -11.33
N ALA A 205 -13.27 -9.58 -12.19
CA ALA A 205 -13.90 -10.71 -12.84
C ALA A 205 -14.39 -11.79 -11.85
N LEU A 206 -13.72 -11.89 -10.69
CA LEU A 206 -14.13 -12.73 -9.58
C LEU A 206 -15.20 -12.11 -8.70
N GLY A 207 -15.68 -10.89 -8.96
CA GLY A 207 -16.73 -10.26 -8.17
C GLY A 207 -16.24 -9.38 -7.03
N ASP A 208 -15.00 -8.89 -7.05
CA ASP A 208 -14.62 -7.77 -6.19
C ASP A 208 -15.53 -6.56 -6.42
N ASN A 209 -15.67 -5.72 -5.39
CA ASN A 209 -16.60 -4.60 -5.41
C ASN A 209 -16.30 -3.67 -6.60
N ALA A 210 -17.26 -3.51 -7.50
CA ALA A 210 -17.09 -2.72 -8.71
C ALA A 210 -16.83 -1.22 -8.44
N PHE A 211 -17.13 -0.69 -7.25
CA PHE A 211 -16.67 0.64 -6.81
C PHE A 211 -15.14 0.75 -6.75
N ARG A 212 -14.42 -0.37 -6.60
CA ARG A 212 -12.96 -0.44 -6.60
C ARG A 212 -12.35 -0.42 -8.01
N ARG A 213 -13.17 -0.37 -9.07
CA ARG A 213 -12.72 -0.20 -10.47
C ARG A 213 -11.89 1.08 -10.68
N GLY A 214 -11.99 2.06 -9.78
CA GLY A 214 -11.09 3.21 -9.72
C GLY A 214 -9.60 2.85 -9.64
N LEU A 215 -9.23 1.70 -9.06
CA LEU A 215 -7.85 1.21 -9.02
C LEU A 215 -7.40 0.67 -10.39
N ALA A 216 -8.28 -0.05 -11.10
CA ALA A 216 -8.02 -0.49 -12.48
C ALA A 216 -7.85 0.70 -13.44
N ILE A 217 -8.66 1.75 -13.29
CA ILE A 217 -8.50 3.00 -14.05
C ILE A 217 -7.11 3.60 -13.84
N ARG A 218 -6.66 3.70 -12.57
CA ARG A 218 -5.33 4.23 -12.25
C ARG A 218 -4.21 3.35 -12.79
N ALA A 219 -4.34 2.03 -12.70
CA ALA A 219 -3.35 1.09 -13.20
C ALA A 219 -3.26 1.13 -14.74
N ALA A 220 -4.39 1.21 -15.44
CA ALA A 220 -4.44 1.38 -16.89
C ALA A 220 -3.81 2.70 -17.33
N PHE A 221 -4.15 3.80 -16.65
CA PHE A 221 -3.54 5.10 -16.93
C PHE A 221 -2.02 5.10 -16.68
N ALA A 222 -1.57 4.50 -15.57
CA ALA A 222 -0.15 4.37 -15.26
C ALA A 222 0.59 3.41 -16.21
N ALA A 223 -0.13 2.51 -16.88
CA ALA A 223 0.41 1.60 -17.90
C ALA A 223 0.38 2.19 -19.31
N ASP A 224 -0.09 3.44 -19.46
CA ASP A 224 -0.34 4.10 -20.75
C ASP A 224 -1.31 3.31 -21.66
N ASP A 225 -2.21 2.52 -21.06
CA ASP A 225 -3.25 1.77 -21.77
C ASP A 225 -4.51 2.63 -21.87
N ARG A 226 -4.52 3.48 -22.91
CA ARG A 226 -5.62 4.41 -23.20
C ARG A 226 -6.96 3.68 -23.32
N ASP A 227 -7.01 2.60 -24.08
CA ASP A 227 -8.23 1.86 -24.36
C ASP A 227 -8.78 1.22 -23.08
N ALA A 228 -7.93 0.58 -22.26
CA ALA A 228 -8.36 0.05 -20.98
C ALA A 228 -8.84 1.14 -20.04
N THR A 229 -8.17 2.29 -20.03
CA THR A 229 -8.58 3.41 -19.17
C THR A 229 -9.97 3.92 -19.54
N LEU A 230 -10.24 4.14 -20.84
CA LEU A 230 -11.55 4.55 -21.33
C LEU A 230 -12.64 3.50 -21.02
N ARG A 231 -12.37 2.21 -21.32
CA ARG A 231 -13.32 1.12 -21.01
C ARG A 231 -13.68 1.08 -19.54
N HIS A 232 -12.71 1.24 -18.63
CA HIS A 232 -12.99 1.22 -17.20
C HIS A 232 -13.69 2.49 -16.70
N LEU A 233 -13.35 3.67 -17.24
CA LEU A 233 -14.04 4.93 -16.93
C LEU A 233 -15.52 4.85 -17.30
N GLU A 234 -15.83 4.42 -18.53
CA GLU A 234 -17.21 4.26 -18.99
C GLU A 234 -18.01 3.30 -18.10
N GLN A 235 -17.41 2.17 -17.73
CA GLN A 235 -18.07 1.19 -16.87
C GLN A 235 -18.29 1.71 -15.44
N TYR A 236 -17.37 2.53 -14.92
CA TYR A 236 -17.51 3.18 -13.63
C TYR A 236 -18.66 4.21 -13.65
N GLU A 237 -18.69 5.07 -14.67
CA GLU A 237 -19.69 6.15 -14.81
C GLU A 237 -21.12 5.66 -14.99
N ARG A 238 -21.31 4.45 -15.55
CA ARG A 238 -22.64 3.82 -15.64
C ARG A 238 -23.28 3.57 -14.27
N GLN A 239 -22.50 3.52 -13.20
CA GLN A 239 -22.97 3.12 -11.86
C GLN A 239 -22.72 4.20 -10.80
N TRP A 240 -21.68 5.02 -10.95
CA TRP A 240 -21.30 6.03 -9.94
C TRP A 240 -20.82 7.33 -10.58
N GLN A 241 -20.93 8.41 -9.80
CA GLN A 241 -20.29 9.68 -10.13
C GLN A 241 -18.77 9.56 -10.01
N LEU A 242 -18.02 10.08 -11.01
CA LEU A 242 -16.56 10.08 -10.95
C LEU A 242 -16.04 10.96 -9.80
N PRO A 243 -15.20 10.41 -8.91
CA PRO A 243 -14.41 11.21 -7.99
C PRO A 243 -13.46 12.15 -8.76
N ALA A 244 -13.15 13.32 -8.18
CA ALA A 244 -12.31 14.34 -8.80
C ALA A 244 -10.99 13.78 -9.37
N ALA A 245 -10.33 12.88 -8.65
CA ALA A 245 -9.08 12.27 -9.10
C ALA A 245 -9.22 11.43 -10.38
N LEU A 246 -10.36 10.75 -10.58
CA LEU A 246 -10.62 10.00 -11.82
C LEU A 246 -11.11 10.92 -12.93
N ALA A 247 -11.82 12.00 -12.59
CA ALA A 247 -12.21 13.02 -13.55
C ALA A 247 -10.99 13.69 -14.20
N THR A 248 -9.93 13.97 -13.42
CA THR A 248 -8.66 14.47 -13.97
C THR A 248 -8.07 13.52 -15.00
N ILE A 249 -8.04 12.20 -14.72
CA ILE A 249 -7.54 11.19 -15.66
C ILE A 249 -8.35 11.22 -16.97
N LYS A 250 -9.69 11.28 -16.86
CA LYS A 250 -10.58 11.38 -18.02
C LYS A 250 -10.25 12.60 -18.88
N THR A 251 -10.09 13.78 -18.26
CA THR A 251 -9.74 15.01 -18.97
C THR A 251 -8.40 14.89 -19.71
N VAL A 252 -7.37 14.35 -19.04
CA VAL A 252 -6.04 14.17 -19.64
C VAL A 252 -6.14 13.29 -20.88
N ILE A 253 -6.78 12.12 -20.75
CA ILE A 253 -6.95 11.19 -21.88
C ILE A 253 -7.73 11.85 -23.01
N SER A 254 -8.88 12.47 -22.73
CA SER A 254 -9.69 13.11 -23.77
C SER A 254 -8.97 14.27 -24.48
N SER A 255 -8.07 14.99 -23.80
CA SER A 255 -7.30 16.10 -24.40
C SER A 255 -6.17 15.66 -25.32
N SER A 256 -5.60 14.46 -25.12
CA SER A 256 -4.55 13.94 -25.99
C SER A 256 -5.04 13.59 -27.41
N ASP A 257 -6.35 13.48 -27.64
CA ASP A 257 -6.93 13.27 -28.99
C ASP A 257 -7.04 14.57 -29.80
N SER A 258 -6.98 15.74 -29.17
CA SER A 258 -7.10 17.04 -29.86
C SER A 258 -5.79 17.54 -30.50
N GLY A 259 -4.75 16.69 -30.58
CA GLY A 259 -3.37 17.09 -30.87
C GLY A 259 -2.70 16.48 -32.11
N GLU A 260 -3.42 15.79 -33.00
CA GLU A 260 -2.90 15.40 -34.34
C GLU A 260 -3.95 15.63 -35.42
N ALA A 261 -4.03 16.89 -35.87
CA ALA A 261 -4.55 17.27 -37.17
C ALA A 261 -3.90 18.60 -37.57
N LEU A 262 -2.64 18.55 -38.00
CA LEU A 262 -2.00 19.56 -38.85
C LEU A 262 -1.24 18.87 -39.97
#